data_AF-A0A2N1RTT0-F1
#
_entry.id   AF-A0A2N1RTT0-F1
#
_cell.length_a   1.000
_cell.length_b   1.000
_cell.length_c   1.000
_cell.angle_alpha   90.00
_cell.angle_beta   90.00
_cell.angle_gamma   90.00
#
_symmetry.space_group_name_H-M   'P 1'
#
loop_
_entity.id
_entity.type
_entity.pdbx_description
1 polymer ?
#
loop_
_entity_poly.entity_id
_entity_poly.type
_entity_poly.pdbx_seq_one_letter_code
_entity_poly.pdbx_strand_id
1 'polypeptide(L)'
;MNKKQLEQFQQLSDNFKRYTKEITGKDPAVIPVFNNDLDLFDRSSDIRYIVVADNPGKEEAEENRYLVGLAGKQARNFFEHNELVEDFTKEVLVLNKTCIYTNSTSDLRKLHNNELFAESQKFMAELAYDFHKLLSCELWIVGCSEIKPRGIFSVFGNTLTEFYSKDKGDALREWVLCYKHFSYGNFVHDLKKKHSDDIFNRLKSLGNEMRRKTFGW
;
A
#
# COMPACT_ATOMS: atom_id res chain seq x y z
N MET A 1 -17.61 -3.61 -9.70
CA MET A 1 -18.24 -2.91 -8.54
C MET A 1 -19.71 -2.56 -8.82
N ASN A 2 -20.58 -2.53 -7.78
CA ASN A 2 -21.94 -1.99 -7.94
C ASN A 2 -21.95 -0.44 -7.93
N LYS A 3 -23.08 0.20 -8.30
CA LYS A 3 -23.15 1.67 -8.42
C LYS A 3 -22.77 2.40 -7.11
N LYS A 4 -23.33 1.97 -5.98
CA LYS A 4 -23.05 2.57 -4.66
C LYS A 4 -21.59 2.39 -4.26
N GLN A 5 -21.04 1.21 -4.51
CA GLN A 5 -19.64 0.90 -4.23
C GLN A 5 -18.70 1.78 -5.08
N LEU A 6 -19.03 2.02 -6.36
CA LEU A 6 -18.26 2.92 -7.21
C LEU A 6 -18.33 4.38 -6.75
N GLU A 7 -19.51 4.86 -6.32
CA GLU A 7 -19.65 6.22 -5.75
C GLU A 7 -18.78 6.40 -4.50
N GLN A 8 -18.76 5.39 -3.61
CA GLN A 8 -17.89 5.39 -2.43
C GLN A 8 -16.41 5.34 -2.82
N PHE A 9 -16.05 4.54 -3.82
CA PHE A 9 -14.69 4.46 -4.35
C PHE A 9 -14.21 5.83 -4.86
N GLN A 10 -15.02 6.48 -5.69
CA GLN A 10 -14.74 7.79 -6.26
C GLN A 10 -14.59 8.83 -5.16
N GLN A 11 -15.45 8.78 -4.12
CA GLN A 11 -15.33 9.67 -2.97
C GLN A 11 -14.00 9.51 -2.22
N LEU A 12 -13.51 8.28 -2.05
CA LEU A 12 -12.19 8.02 -1.43
C LEU A 12 -11.05 8.55 -2.30
N SER A 13 -11.10 8.31 -3.62
CA SER A 13 -10.12 8.83 -4.58
C SER A 13 -10.09 10.37 -4.56
N ASP A 14 -11.26 11.01 -4.58
CA ASP A 14 -11.40 12.48 -4.54
C ASP A 14 -10.89 13.07 -3.22
N ASN A 15 -11.13 12.39 -2.10
CA ASN A 15 -10.59 12.80 -0.81
C ASN A 15 -9.06 12.76 -0.82
N PHE A 16 -8.44 11.75 -1.43
CA PHE A 16 -6.97 11.68 -1.57
C PHE A 16 -6.43 12.76 -2.50
N LYS A 17 -7.10 12.99 -3.64
CA LYS A 17 -6.74 14.08 -4.56
C LYS A 17 -6.87 15.45 -3.89
N ARG A 18 -7.86 15.65 -3.01
CA ARG A 18 -8.00 16.88 -2.23
C ARG A 18 -6.91 17.00 -1.17
N TYR A 19 -6.64 15.94 -0.41
CA TYR A 19 -5.61 15.93 0.63
C TYR A 19 -4.23 16.30 0.09
N THR A 20 -3.82 15.69 -1.03
CA THR A 20 -2.53 16.00 -1.69
C THR A 20 -2.45 17.46 -2.11
N LYS A 21 -3.51 18.04 -2.66
CA LYS A 21 -3.59 19.47 -2.97
C LYS A 21 -3.50 20.34 -1.72
N GLU A 22 -4.17 19.96 -0.64
CA GLU A 22 -4.19 20.71 0.62
C GLU A 22 -2.82 20.77 1.30
N ILE A 23 -2.00 19.72 1.20
CA ILE A 23 -0.66 19.70 1.81
C ILE A 23 0.44 20.23 0.88
N THR A 24 0.14 20.40 -0.42
CA THR A 24 1.08 20.96 -1.40
C THR A 24 1.47 22.38 -1.02
N GLY A 25 2.78 22.66 -0.97
CA GLY A 25 3.30 24.00 -0.72
C GLY A 25 3.22 24.48 0.73
N LYS A 26 2.65 23.69 1.66
CA LYS A 26 2.66 24.00 3.10
C LYS A 26 4.06 23.88 3.71
N ASP A 27 4.88 22.99 3.18
CA ASP A 27 6.29 22.83 3.53
C ASP A 27 7.09 22.46 2.27
N PRO A 28 8.18 23.18 1.92
CA PRO A 28 8.97 22.90 0.72
C PRO A 28 9.67 21.54 0.74
N ALA A 29 9.86 20.93 1.91
CA ALA A 29 10.43 19.58 2.04
C ALA A 29 9.38 18.47 1.82
N VAL A 30 8.10 18.83 1.72
CA VAL A 30 6.97 17.90 1.56
C VAL A 30 6.43 18.01 0.14
N ILE A 31 6.70 16.98 -0.66
CA ILE A 31 6.25 16.87 -2.04
C ILE A 31 5.22 15.74 -2.12
N PRO A 32 3.91 16.03 -2.01
CA PRO A 32 2.88 15.01 -2.12
C PRO A 32 2.70 14.55 -3.57
N VAL A 33 2.39 13.27 -3.76
CA VAL A 33 2.09 12.68 -5.07
C VAL A 33 0.74 11.98 -4.97
N PHE A 34 -0.19 12.31 -5.87
CA PHE A 34 -1.44 11.58 -6.03
C PHE A 34 -1.25 10.46 -7.07
N ASN A 35 -1.93 9.32 -6.88
CA ASN A 35 -1.88 8.21 -7.84
C ASN A 35 -3.03 8.32 -8.85
N ASN A 36 -2.74 8.78 -10.07
CA ASN A 36 -3.72 8.93 -11.16
C ASN A 36 -4.31 7.58 -11.61
N ASP A 37 -3.66 6.44 -11.33
CA ASP A 37 -4.23 5.14 -11.66
C ASP A 37 -5.54 4.88 -10.89
N LEU A 38 -5.81 5.59 -9.78
CA LEU A 38 -7.10 5.50 -9.08
C LEU A 38 -8.28 5.99 -9.92
N ASP A 39 -8.05 6.89 -10.89
CA ASP A 39 -9.10 7.42 -11.76
C ASP A 39 -9.45 6.44 -12.92
N LEU A 40 -8.71 5.33 -13.04
CA LEU A 40 -8.93 4.31 -14.08
C LEU A 40 -9.97 3.26 -13.70
N PHE A 41 -10.31 3.13 -12.41
CA PHE A 41 -11.24 2.11 -11.94
C PHE A 41 -12.69 2.52 -12.16
N ASP A 42 -13.49 1.59 -12.69
CA ASP A 42 -14.89 1.80 -13.00
C ASP A 42 -15.77 0.60 -12.58
N ARG A 43 -17.02 0.55 -13.05
CA ARG A 43 -17.96 -0.52 -12.69
C ARG A 43 -17.49 -1.90 -13.15
N SER A 44 -16.73 -1.97 -14.25
CA SER A 44 -16.21 -3.19 -14.87
C SER A 44 -14.90 -3.67 -14.23
N SER A 45 -14.22 -2.82 -13.45
CA SER A 45 -13.00 -3.21 -12.75
C SER A 45 -13.25 -4.33 -11.74
N ASP A 46 -12.38 -5.34 -11.79
CA ASP A 46 -12.28 -6.48 -10.88
C ASP A 46 -11.03 -6.30 -10.00
N ILE A 47 -11.11 -5.44 -8.99
CA ILE A 47 -9.96 -5.17 -8.11
C ILE A 47 -9.79 -6.36 -7.16
N ARG A 48 -8.70 -7.11 -7.35
CA ARG A 48 -8.38 -8.33 -6.59
C ARG A 48 -7.41 -8.09 -5.43
N TYR A 49 -6.61 -7.04 -5.53
CA TYR A 49 -5.59 -6.73 -4.54
C TYR A 49 -5.49 -5.22 -4.28
N ILE A 50 -5.18 -4.87 -3.04
CA ILE A 50 -4.64 -3.56 -2.66
C ILE A 50 -3.18 -3.77 -2.29
N VAL A 51 -2.26 -3.02 -2.89
CA VAL A 51 -0.83 -3.04 -2.53
C VAL A 51 -0.45 -1.69 -1.90
N VAL A 52 0.08 -1.73 -0.68
CA VAL A 52 0.62 -0.57 0.04
C VAL A 52 2.14 -0.63 0.06
N ALA A 53 2.79 0.15 -0.80
CA ALA A 53 4.24 0.30 -0.86
C ALA A 53 4.75 1.41 0.09
N ASP A 54 6.04 1.72 0.07
CA ASP A 54 6.67 2.61 1.07
C ASP A 54 6.30 4.08 0.83
N ASN A 55 6.83 4.66 -0.24
CA ASN A 55 6.59 6.05 -0.64
C ASN A 55 6.88 6.23 -2.13
N PRO A 56 6.39 7.31 -2.78
CA PRO A 56 6.67 7.57 -4.18
C PRO A 56 8.16 7.80 -4.40
N GLY A 57 8.73 7.16 -5.41
CA GLY A 57 10.06 7.44 -5.93
C GLY A 57 10.01 8.48 -7.05
N LYS A 58 11.14 8.65 -7.74
CA LYS A 58 11.31 9.69 -8.76
C LYS A 58 10.36 9.48 -9.95
N GLU A 59 10.36 8.29 -10.55
CA GLU A 59 9.47 7.95 -11.67
C GLU A 59 7.99 8.10 -11.26
N GLU A 60 7.64 7.67 -10.04
CA GLU A 60 6.27 7.81 -9.53
C GLU A 60 5.82 9.26 -9.37
N ALA A 61 6.71 10.14 -8.92
CA ALA A 61 6.43 11.57 -8.76
C ALA A 61 6.33 12.31 -10.11
N GLU A 62 7.14 11.93 -11.09
CA GLU A 62 7.11 12.49 -12.44
C GLU A 62 5.83 12.09 -13.19
N GLU A 63 5.39 10.83 -13.03
CA GLU A 63 4.22 10.31 -13.73
C GLU A 63 2.89 10.47 -12.95
N ASN A 64 2.94 10.80 -11.66
CA ASN A 64 1.79 10.74 -10.73
C ASN A 64 1.13 9.35 -10.75
N ARG A 65 1.95 8.30 -10.74
CA ARG A 65 1.51 6.90 -10.78
C ARG A 65 2.36 6.09 -9.84
N TYR A 66 1.77 5.19 -9.07
CA TYR A 66 2.54 4.40 -8.11
C TYR A 66 3.03 3.07 -8.70
N LEU A 67 4.15 2.59 -8.17
CA LEU A 67 4.81 1.36 -8.61
C LEU A 67 5.06 1.33 -10.14
N VAL A 68 5.57 2.43 -10.71
CA VAL A 68 6.03 2.49 -12.10
C VAL A 68 7.56 2.46 -12.23
N GLY A 69 8.27 2.77 -11.15
CA GLY A 69 9.72 2.65 -11.04
C GLY A 69 10.20 1.20 -11.01
N LEU A 70 11.52 1.00 -10.82
CA LEU A 70 12.15 -0.33 -10.86
C LEU A 70 11.49 -1.37 -9.93
N ALA A 71 11.23 -1.01 -8.68
CA ALA A 71 10.57 -1.91 -7.73
C ALA A 71 9.11 -2.21 -8.15
N GLY A 72 8.44 -1.23 -8.74
CA GLY A 72 7.11 -1.39 -9.30
C GLY A 72 7.06 -2.31 -10.51
N LYS A 73 8.01 -2.19 -11.43
CA LYS A 73 8.18 -3.11 -12.57
C LYS A 73 8.37 -4.56 -12.09
N GLN A 74 9.15 -4.75 -11.02
CA GLN A 74 9.32 -6.08 -10.40
C GLN A 74 8.04 -6.61 -9.77
N ALA A 75 7.28 -5.75 -9.07
CA ALA A 75 5.99 -6.12 -8.50
C ALA A 75 4.98 -6.49 -9.60
N ARG A 76 4.81 -5.65 -10.62
CA ARG A 76 3.91 -5.89 -11.77
C ARG A 76 4.21 -7.22 -12.45
N ASN A 77 5.47 -7.43 -12.83
CA ASN A 77 5.90 -8.69 -13.42
C ASN A 77 5.67 -9.88 -12.48
N PHE A 78 5.88 -9.73 -11.17
CA PHE A 78 5.60 -10.82 -10.22
C PHE A 78 4.12 -11.21 -10.22
N PHE A 79 3.22 -10.24 -10.16
CA PHE A 79 1.78 -10.49 -10.13
C PHE A 79 1.28 -11.14 -11.43
N GLU A 80 1.67 -10.59 -12.57
CA GLU A 80 1.24 -11.07 -13.90
C GLU A 80 1.86 -12.43 -14.23
N HIS A 81 3.18 -12.61 -14.01
CA HIS A 81 3.87 -13.86 -14.32
C HIS A 81 3.42 -15.05 -13.47
N ASN A 82 2.93 -14.80 -12.26
CA ASN A 82 2.41 -15.83 -11.36
C ASN A 82 0.88 -15.93 -11.41
N GLU A 83 0.25 -15.34 -12.43
CA GLU A 83 -1.19 -15.45 -12.69
C GLU A 83 -2.06 -15.01 -11.48
N LEU A 84 -1.55 -14.06 -10.68
CA LEU A 84 -2.35 -13.43 -9.62
C LEU A 84 -3.39 -12.48 -10.23
N VAL A 85 -3.03 -11.85 -11.35
CA VAL A 85 -3.85 -10.93 -12.14
C VAL A 85 -3.49 -11.08 -13.62
N GLU A 86 -4.39 -10.70 -14.51
CA GLU A 86 -4.16 -10.62 -15.96
C GLU A 86 -3.59 -9.24 -16.38
N ASP A 87 -4.08 -8.17 -15.74
CA ASP A 87 -3.67 -6.77 -15.96
C ASP A 87 -3.49 -6.08 -14.60
N PHE A 88 -2.23 -5.90 -14.18
CA PHE A 88 -1.94 -5.29 -12.89
C PHE A 88 -2.57 -3.91 -12.71
N THR A 89 -2.66 -3.12 -13.78
CA THR A 89 -3.16 -1.74 -13.69
C THR A 89 -4.68 -1.70 -13.44
N LYS A 90 -5.42 -2.73 -13.85
CA LYS A 90 -6.88 -2.80 -13.71
C LYS A 90 -7.35 -3.64 -12.53
N GLU A 91 -6.51 -4.53 -12.03
CA GLU A 91 -6.88 -5.49 -10.99
C GLU A 91 -6.15 -5.23 -9.65
N VAL A 92 -5.15 -4.35 -9.62
CA VAL A 92 -4.40 -4.01 -8.40
C VAL A 92 -4.50 -2.52 -8.10
N LEU A 93 -5.11 -2.19 -6.97
CA LEU A 93 -5.12 -0.83 -6.44
C LEU A 93 -3.81 -0.57 -5.68
N VAL A 94 -3.08 0.48 -6.05
CA VAL A 94 -1.79 0.79 -5.43
C VAL A 94 -1.87 2.06 -4.56
N LEU A 95 -1.45 1.93 -3.31
CA LEU A 95 -1.24 3.01 -2.34
C LEU A 95 0.19 2.96 -1.80
N ASN A 96 0.56 3.98 -1.03
CA ASN A 96 1.82 4.04 -0.28
C ASN A 96 1.54 4.33 1.20
N LYS A 97 2.49 4.00 2.09
CA LYS A 97 2.39 4.32 3.53
C LYS A 97 2.43 5.82 3.80
N THR A 98 2.97 6.58 2.86
CA THR A 98 2.92 8.03 2.79
C THR A 98 2.79 8.41 1.31
N CYS A 99 2.08 9.49 1.01
CA CYS A 99 2.05 10.06 -0.34
C CYS A 99 3.25 10.99 -0.63
N ILE A 100 4.23 11.10 0.28
CA ILE A 100 5.32 12.06 0.17
C ILE A 100 6.51 11.46 -0.57
N TYR A 101 6.87 12.09 -1.68
CA TYR A 101 8.01 11.74 -2.51
C TYR A 101 9.35 11.99 -1.81
N THR A 102 10.28 11.05 -1.99
CA THR A 102 11.72 11.26 -1.78
C THR A 102 12.54 10.43 -2.77
N ASN A 103 13.82 10.79 -2.98
CA ASN A 103 14.73 10.01 -3.84
C ASN A 103 14.95 8.57 -3.33
N SER A 104 14.95 8.40 -2.01
CA SER A 104 15.04 7.09 -1.36
C SER A 104 14.12 7.06 -0.14
N THR A 105 13.59 5.90 0.21
CA THR A 105 12.80 5.73 1.45
C THR A 105 13.58 6.17 2.69
N SER A 106 14.90 5.99 2.72
CA SER A 106 15.75 6.45 3.82
C SER A 106 15.76 7.98 4.00
N ASP A 107 15.52 8.75 2.94
CA ASP A 107 15.47 10.20 3.02
C ASP A 107 14.26 10.71 3.81
N LEU A 108 13.20 9.91 3.95
CA LEU A 108 12.06 10.24 4.81
C LEU A 108 12.47 10.45 6.28
N ARG A 109 13.62 9.90 6.72
CA ARG A 109 14.14 10.16 8.07
C ARG A 109 14.41 11.65 8.31
N LYS A 110 14.67 12.44 7.26
CA LYS A 110 14.83 13.89 7.36
C LYS A 110 13.53 14.59 7.77
N LEU A 111 12.38 13.93 7.56
CA LEU A 111 11.05 14.43 7.89
C LEU A 111 10.50 13.85 9.20
N HIS A 112 11.29 13.15 10.02
CA HIS A 112 10.77 12.42 11.20
C HIS A 112 10.02 13.30 12.23
N ASN A 113 10.34 14.59 12.32
CA ASN A 113 9.64 15.56 13.19
C ASN A 113 8.67 16.47 12.41
N ASN A 114 8.43 16.18 11.13
CA ASN A 114 7.54 16.97 10.30
C ASN A 114 6.09 16.52 10.51
N GLU A 115 5.22 17.45 10.90
CA GLU A 115 3.81 17.15 11.18
C GLU A 115 3.06 16.68 9.93
N LEU A 116 3.29 17.29 8.76
CA LEU A 116 2.67 16.88 7.51
C LEU A 116 3.11 15.46 7.10
N PHE A 117 4.35 15.07 7.41
CA PHE A 117 4.80 13.70 7.19
C PHE A 117 4.03 12.71 8.06
N ALA A 118 3.89 12.99 9.36
CA ALA A 118 3.09 12.15 10.26
C ALA A 118 1.61 12.12 9.85
N GLU A 119 1.02 13.27 9.49
CA GLU A 119 -0.35 13.37 8.99
C GLU A 119 -0.57 12.55 7.72
N SER A 120 0.39 12.60 6.78
CA SER A 120 0.28 11.81 5.54
C SER A 120 0.25 10.32 5.83
N GLN A 121 1.00 9.85 6.84
CA GLN A 121 0.96 8.44 7.22
C GLN A 121 -0.37 8.05 7.84
N LYS A 122 -0.97 8.91 8.66
CA LYS A 122 -2.30 8.68 9.22
C LYS A 122 -3.35 8.61 8.12
N PHE A 123 -3.35 9.62 7.24
CA PHE A 123 -4.27 9.71 6.11
C PHE A 123 -4.18 8.48 5.21
N MET A 124 -2.96 8.05 4.84
CA MET A 124 -2.77 6.90 3.98
C MET A 124 -3.15 5.57 4.67
N ALA A 125 -2.97 5.45 5.98
CA ALA A 125 -3.42 4.27 6.74
C ALA A 125 -4.95 4.18 6.80
N GLU A 126 -5.63 5.29 7.03
CA GLU A 126 -7.10 5.38 6.98
C GLU A 126 -7.61 5.06 5.58
N LEU A 127 -7.05 5.69 4.55
CA LEU A 127 -7.42 5.44 3.15
C LEU A 127 -7.25 3.97 2.76
N ALA A 128 -6.15 3.33 3.18
CA ALA A 128 -5.91 1.91 2.94
C ALA A 128 -6.95 1.03 3.63
N TYR A 129 -7.31 1.34 4.87
CA TYR A 129 -8.37 0.64 5.60
C TYR A 129 -9.74 0.81 4.92
N ASP A 130 -10.10 2.04 4.52
CA ASP A 130 -11.38 2.35 3.89
C ASP A 130 -11.53 1.66 2.53
N PHE A 131 -10.49 1.66 1.69
CA PHE A 131 -10.50 0.89 0.45
C PHE A 131 -10.60 -0.60 0.72
N HIS A 132 -9.88 -1.13 1.71
CA HIS A 132 -9.96 -2.55 2.04
C HIS A 132 -11.35 -2.95 2.51
N LYS A 133 -12.00 -2.13 3.34
CA LYS A 133 -13.39 -2.35 3.78
C LYS A 133 -14.37 -2.28 2.61
N LEU A 134 -14.19 -1.32 1.71
CA LEU A 134 -15.04 -1.13 0.54
C LEU A 134 -14.93 -2.28 -0.47
N LEU A 135 -13.72 -2.79 -0.69
CA LEU A 135 -13.42 -3.77 -1.74
C LEU A 135 -13.42 -5.21 -1.24
N SER A 136 -13.15 -5.44 0.06
CA SER A 136 -13.09 -6.77 0.69
C SER A 136 -12.19 -7.77 -0.06
N CYS A 137 -11.07 -7.28 -0.61
CA CYS A 137 -10.06 -8.05 -1.33
C CYS A 137 -8.78 -8.20 -0.49
N GLU A 138 -7.74 -8.90 -0.94
CA GLU A 138 -6.49 -8.99 -0.15
C GLU A 138 -5.75 -7.65 -0.10
N LEU A 139 -5.22 -7.29 1.08
CA LEU A 139 -4.41 -6.09 1.28
C LEU A 139 -2.96 -6.46 1.59
N TRP A 140 -2.06 -6.15 0.68
CA TRP A 140 -0.63 -6.45 0.77
C TRP A 140 0.15 -5.22 1.24
N ILE A 141 0.79 -5.31 2.40
CA ILE A 141 1.70 -4.28 2.90
C ILE A 141 3.13 -4.75 2.61
N VAL A 142 3.83 -4.06 1.72
CA VAL A 142 5.18 -4.44 1.30
C VAL A 142 6.20 -3.49 1.90
N GLY A 143 7.40 -3.95 2.27
CA GLY A 143 8.41 -3.09 2.92
C GLY A 143 8.20 -2.90 4.42
N CYS A 144 7.94 -3.99 5.15
CA CYS A 144 7.53 -3.91 6.55
C CYS A 144 8.64 -3.62 7.58
N SER A 145 9.91 -3.51 7.17
CA SER A 145 11.05 -3.36 8.10
C SER A 145 11.07 -2.03 8.85
N GLU A 146 10.41 -1.00 8.30
CA GLU A 146 10.35 0.36 8.87
C GLU A 146 9.01 0.66 9.57
N ILE A 147 8.13 -0.34 9.74
CA ILE A 147 6.87 -0.22 10.51
C ILE A 147 7.09 -0.43 12.03
N LYS A 148 8.25 -0.99 12.42
CA LYS A 148 8.65 -1.24 13.81
C LYS A 148 8.61 0.05 14.68
N PRO A 149 8.61 -0.07 16.02
CA PRO A 149 8.72 1.08 16.91
C PRO A 149 9.92 1.96 16.53
N ARG A 150 9.69 3.28 16.43
CA ARG A 150 10.68 4.29 15.97
C ARG A 150 11.16 4.13 14.52
N GLY A 151 10.53 3.25 13.73
CA GLY A 151 10.72 3.16 12.29
C GLY A 151 10.04 4.32 11.56
N ILE A 152 10.45 4.54 10.30
CA ILE A 152 9.94 5.63 9.44
C ILE A 152 8.41 5.59 9.34
N PHE A 153 7.84 4.39 9.25
CA PHE A 153 6.41 4.13 9.03
C PHE A 153 5.66 3.71 10.30
N SER A 154 6.20 4.04 11.48
CA SER A 154 5.56 3.69 12.75
C SER A 154 4.19 4.35 12.92
N VAL A 155 4.01 5.58 12.43
CA VAL A 155 2.70 6.28 12.49
C VAL A 155 1.68 5.56 11.60
N PHE A 156 2.06 5.19 10.38
CA PHE A 156 1.20 4.39 9.49
C PHE A 156 0.80 3.08 10.18
N GLY A 157 1.77 2.34 10.73
CA GLY A 157 1.51 1.03 11.32
C GLY A 157 0.63 1.05 12.56
N ASN A 158 0.86 2.03 13.44
CA ASN A 158 0.03 2.24 14.63
C ASN A 158 -1.40 2.62 14.23
N THR A 159 -1.55 3.57 13.31
CA THR A 159 -2.86 4.03 12.82
C THR A 159 -3.64 2.87 12.21
N LEU A 160 -3.00 2.08 11.35
CA LEU A 160 -3.62 0.91 10.73
C LEU A 160 -4.04 -0.12 11.79
N THR A 161 -3.20 -0.38 12.79
CA THR A 161 -3.52 -1.28 13.90
C THR A 161 -4.73 -0.79 14.69
N GLU A 162 -4.84 0.51 14.95
CA GLU A 162 -5.99 1.10 15.63
C GLU A 162 -7.29 0.88 14.85
N PHE A 163 -7.28 1.07 13.52
CA PHE A 163 -8.45 0.83 12.67
C PHE A 163 -8.91 -0.64 12.71
N TYR A 164 -7.99 -1.59 12.53
CA TYR A 164 -8.36 -3.03 12.61
C TYR A 164 -8.67 -3.52 14.04
N SER A 165 -8.24 -2.81 15.09
CA SER A 165 -8.51 -3.22 16.48
C SER A 165 -9.90 -2.77 16.98
N LYS A 166 -10.43 -1.68 16.42
CA LYS A 166 -11.76 -1.17 16.78
C LYS A 166 -12.89 -2.09 16.29
N ASP A 167 -12.64 -2.82 15.22
CA ASP A 167 -13.60 -3.74 14.61
C ASP A 167 -13.36 -5.16 15.15
N LYS A 168 -13.79 -5.42 16.40
CA LYS A 168 -13.47 -6.61 17.23
C LYS A 168 -13.91 -7.98 16.68
N GLY A 169 -14.35 -8.06 15.42
CA GLY A 169 -14.73 -9.31 14.75
C GLY A 169 -14.41 -9.33 13.26
N ASP A 170 -13.57 -8.42 12.76
CA ASP A 170 -13.44 -8.26 11.32
C ASP A 170 -12.50 -9.30 10.70
N ALA A 171 -13.11 -10.26 9.99
CA ALA A 171 -12.42 -11.25 9.16
C ALA A 171 -11.48 -10.59 8.14
N LEU A 172 -11.72 -9.32 7.79
CA LEU A 172 -10.88 -8.51 6.92
C LEU A 172 -9.42 -8.45 7.38
N ARG A 173 -9.19 -8.50 8.70
CA ARG A 173 -7.83 -8.52 9.26
C ARG A 173 -7.01 -9.71 8.79
N GLU A 174 -7.64 -10.87 8.59
CA GLU A 174 -7.00 -12.10 8.09
C GLU A 174 -6.63 -12.04 6.60
N TRP A 175 -7.08 -10.99 5.91
CA TRP A 175 -6.79 -10.71 4.50
C TRP A 175 -5.71 -9.62 4.34
N VAL A 176 -5.17 -9.11 5.45
CA VAL A 176 -3.98 -8.27 5.46
C VAL A 176 -2.75 -9.18 5.45
N LEU A 177 -1.92 -9.07 4.42
CA LEU A 177 -0.70 -9.85 4.26
C LEU A 177 0.51 -8.92 4.20
N CYS A 178 1.62 -9.32 4.82
CA CYS A 178 2.82 -8.50 4.88
C CYS A 178 3.98 -9.15 4.14
N TYR A 179 4.73 -8.34 3.39
CA TYR A 179 5.85 -8.84 2.62
C TYR A 179 7.06 -7.92 2.74
N LYS A 180 8.23 -8.49 2.46
CA LYS A 180 9.43 -7.69 2.21
C LYS A 180 9.25 -6.89 0.92
N HIS A 181 10.02 -5.82 0.80
CA HIS A 181 10.03 -5.01 -0.41
C HIS A 181 10.40 -5.88 -1.63
N PHE A 182 9.80 -5.60 -2.79
CA PHE A 182 10.07 -6.35 -4.02
C PHE A 182 11.51 -6.19 -4.52
N SER A 183 12.17 -5.10 -4.14
CA SER A 183 13.57 -4.87 -4.51
C SER A 183 14.52 -5.93 -3.94
N TYR A 184 15.63 -6.12 -4.65
CA TYR A 184 16.74 -7.01 -4.27
C TYR A 184 16.39 -8.50 -4.14
N GLY A 185 15.22 -8.93 -4.64
CA GLY A 185 14.86 -10.36 -4.72
C GLY A 185 14.58 -11.04 -3.37
N ASN A 186 14.64 -10.32 -2.26
CA ASN A 186 14.44 -10.86 -0.91
C ASN A 186 13.03 -11.46 -0.72
N PHE A 187 12.02 -10.82 -1.32
CA PHE A 187 10.65 -11.34 -1.34
C PHE A 187 10.58 -12.72 -2.01
N VAL A 188 11.10 -12.85 -3.24
CA VAL A 188 11.10 -14.12 -3.98
C VAL A 188 11.93 -15.18 -3.27
N HIS A 189 13.06 -14.78 -2.67
CA HIS A 189 13.90 -15.69 -1.90
C HIS A 189 13.16 -16.27 -0.67
N ASP A 190 12.44 -15.43 0.09
CA ASP A 190 11.66 -15.93 1.22
C ASP A 190 10.45 -16.76 0.78
N LEU A 191 9.83 -16.43 -0.36
CA LEU A 191 8.76 -17.23 -0.93
C LEU A 191 9.22 -18.65 -1.29
N LYS A 192 10.43 -18.80 -1.85
CA LYS A 192 11.02 -20.10 -2.19
C LYS A 192 11.32 -20.99 -0.98
N LYS A 193 11.44 -20.43 0.23
CA LYS A 193 11.62 -21.20 1.47
C LYS A 193 10.34 -21.85 1.98
N LYS A 194 9.17 -21.44 1.46
CA LYS A 194 7.89 -22.04 1.85
C LYS A 194 7.65 -23.31 1.04
N HIS A 195 7.36 -24.39 1.75
CA HIS A 195 7.06 -25.69 1.15
C HIS A 195 5.56 -25.78 0.85
N SER A 196 5.19 -25.55 -0.41
CA SER A 196 3.89 -25.90 -1.00
C SER A 196 4.03 -25.77 -2.52
N ASP A 197 3.42 -26.68 -3.27
CA ASP A 197 3.44 -26.65 -4.73
C ASP A 197 2.60 -25.48 -5.28
N ASP A 198 1.65 -25.00 -4.48
CA ASP A 198 0.79 -23.88 -4.81
C ASP A 198 1.39 -22.54 -4.35
N ILE A 199 1.50 -21.59 -5.26
CA ILE A 199 2.01 -20.24 -4.96
C ILE A 199 1.08 -19.46 -4.02
N PHE A 200 -0.24 -19.62 -4.15
CA PHE A 200 -1.20 -18.89 -3.33
C PHE A 200 -1.05 -19.28 -1.85
N ASN A 201 -0.95 -20.58 -1.57
CA ASN A 201 -0.68 -21.07 -0.21
C ASN A 201 0.67 -20.61 0.36
N ARG A 202 1.74 -20.57 -0.46
CA ARG A 202 3.05 -20.04 -0.03
C ARG A 202 2.97 -18.56 0.33
N LEU A 203 2.31 -17.76 -0.53
CA LEU A 203 2.10 -16.32 -0.32
C LEU A 203 1.31 -16.06 0.96
N LYS A 204 0.21 -16.78 1.16
CA LYS A 204 -0.63 -16.65 2.35
C LYS A 204 0.12 -17.04 3.62
N SER A 205 0.90 -18.12 3.59
CA SER A 205 1.72 -18.55 4.73
C SER A 205 2.80 -17.52 5.09
N LEU A 206 3.54 -17.03 4.09
CA LEU A 206 4.57 -16.01 4.28
C LEU A 206 3.98 -14.69 4.78
N GLY A 207 2.90 -14.25 4.13
CA GLY A 207 2.19 -13.01 4.44
C GLY A 207 1.72 -12.95 5.88
N ASN A 208 1.07 -14.03 6.35
CA ASN A 208 0.58 -14.14 7.72
C ASN A 208 1.68 -14.22 8.78
N GLU A 209 2.79 -14.90 8.47
CA GLU A 209 3.93 -14.93 9.39
C GLU A 209 4.53 -13.53 9.57
N MET A 210 4.72 -12.81 8.45
CA MET A 210 5.28 -11.47 8.47
C MET A 210 4.31 -10.47 9.12
N ARG A 211 3.00 -10.59 8.88
CA ARG A 211 1.98 -9.75 9.49
C ARG A 211 2.03 -9.82 11.01
N ARG A 212 2.06 -11.04 11.56
CA ARG A 212 2.21 -11.28 13.00
C ARG A 212 3.47 -10.67 13.57
N LYS A 213 4.59 -10.73 12.83
CA LYS A 213 5.86 -10.11 13.24
C LYS A 213 5.80 -8.58 13.20
N THR A 214 5.10 -8.00 12.22
CA THR A 214 5.04 -6.56 11.99
C THR A 214 4.03 -5.86 12.89
N PHE A 215 2.84 -6.45 13.06
CA PHE A 215 1.72 -5.82 13.76
C PHE A 215 1.36 -6.49 15.09
N GLY A 216 1.96 -7.63 15.41
CA GLY A 216 1.63 -8.40 16.61
C GLY A 216 0.32 -9.17 16.50
N TRP A 217 -0.26 -9.24 15.30
CA TRP A 217 -1.50 -9.92 15.04
C TRP A 217 -1.53 -10.70 13.74
#